data_AF-A0A086JKC9-F1
#
_entry.id   AF-A0A086JKC9-F1
#
_cell.length_a   1.000
_cell.length_b   1.000
_cell.length_c   1.000
_cell.angle_alpha   90.00
_cell.angle_beta   90.00
_cell.angle_gamma   90.00
#
_symmetry.space_group_name_H-M   'P 1'
#
loop_
_entity.id
_entity.type
_entity.pdbx_description
1 polymer ?
#
loop_
_entity_poly.entity_id
_entity_poly.type
_entity_poly.pdbx_seq_one_letter_code
_entity_poly.pdbx_strand_id
1 'polypeptide(L)'
;MPHWHWHNQFVESYKTVAAVTGLTRFAESHCRYFSSEDWPFQAIRTAAAFNQMLPAISTRVRKPCGGAPVVAEQVNISQEIAKELAENAKAIASPGKGILAADESTGTIKKRFDSIGVENTEANRAAYRDLLFTSKGIGSYISGAILFEETLFQKSPSGTSMVQLLKNEGIIPGIKVDKGLATLPGTDDEKATLGLDGLAERCQEYYKAG
;
A
#
# COMPACT_ATOMS: atom_id res chain seq x y z
N MET A 1 8.11 29.81 2.36
CA MET A 1 7.21 29.40 1.26
C MET A 1 6.88 27.88 1.15
N PRO A 2 7.01 27.00 2.17
CA PRO A 2 6.51 25.61 2.07
C PRO A 2 5.05 25.41 2.58
N HIS A 3 4.46 26.37 3.29
CA HIS A 3 3.12 26.22 3.88
C HIS A 3 1.99 26.21 2.83
N TRP A 4 2.19 26.87 1.68
CA TRP A 4 1.17 27.05 0.64
C TRP A 4 0.93 25.77 -0.19
N HIS A 5 1.92 24.89 -0.29
CA HIS A 5 1.81 23.64 -1.05
C HIS A 5 0.85 22.64 -0.37
N TRP A 6 0.94 22.52 0.96
CA TRP A 6 0.08 21.66 1.77
C TRP A 6 -1.36 22.17 1.85
N HIS A 7 -1.55 23.49 1.85
CA HIS A 7 -2.86 24.12 1.76
C HIS A 7 -3.58 23.71 0.47
N ASN A 8 -2.91 23.83 -0.67
CA ASN A 8 -3.50 23.47 -1.96
C ASN A 8 -3.83 21.97 -2.08
N GLN A 9 -2.96 21.08 -1.59
CA GLN A 9 -3.24 19.63 -1.61
C GLN A 9 -4.49 19.25 -0.80
N PHE A 10 -4.67 19.85 0.37
CA PHE A 10 -5.85 19.58 1.19
C PHE A 10 -7.11 20.15 0.54
N VAL A 11 -7.06 21.38 0.00
CA VAL A 11 -8.23 22.00 -0.66
C VAL A 11 -8.70 21.14 -1.83
N GLU A 12 -7.78 20.61 -2.64
CA GLU A 12 -8.12 19.72 -3.75
C GLU A 12 -8.68 18.37 -3.25
N SER A 13 -8.07 17.76 -2.24
CA SER A 13 -8.60 16.53 -1.63
C SER A 13 -10.01 16.71 -1.07
N TYR A 14 -10.28 17.85 -0.44
CA TYR A 14 -11.58 18.17 0.14
C TYR A 14 -12.66 18.37 -0.94
N LYS A 15 -12.33 19.06 -2.04
CA LYS A 15 -13.22 19.20 -3.20
C LYS A 15 -13.55 17.85 -3.83
N THR A 16 -12.56 16.97 -3.98
CA THR A 16 -12.77 15.61 -4.52
C THR A 16 -13.73 14.80 -3.65
N VAL A 17 -13.52 14.79 -2.33
CA VAL A 17 -14.40 14.08 -1.40
C VAL A 17 -15.82 14.68 -1.40
N ALA A 18 -15.95 16.00 -1.46
CA ALA A 18 -17.24 16.68 -1.56
C ALA A 18 -17.98 16.37 -2.87
N ALA A 19 -17.25 16.21 -3.98
CA ALA A 19 -17.81 15.82 -5.28
C ALA A 19 -18.36 14.39 -5.26
N VAL A 20 -17.61 13.45 -4.68
CA VAL A 20 -18.01 12.03 -4.56
C VAL A 20 -19.22 11.86 -3.63
N THR A 21 -19.36 12.73 -2.62
CA THR A 21 -20.44 12.68 -1.63
C THR A 21 -21.65 13.55 -1.97
N GLY A 22 -21.65 14.25 -3.11
CA GLY A 22 -22.76 15.12 -3.54
C GLY A 22 -22.93 16.40 -2.71
N LEU A 23 -21.88 16.82 -1.99
CA LEU A 23 -21.84 17.97 -1.08
C LEU A 23 -21.15 19.20 -1.69
N THR A 24 -21.07 19.29 -3.02
CA THR A 24 -20.36 20.36 -3.75
C THR A 24 -20.76 21.78 -3.32
N ARG A 25 -22.05 22.05 -3.08
CA ARG A 25 -22.51 23.36 -2.58
C ARG A 25 -22.06 23.70 -1.16
N PHE A 26 -21.79 22.70 -0.31
CA PHE A 26 -21.27 22.89 1.05
C PHE A 26 -19.77 23.17 1.04
N ALA A 27 -19.02 22.53 0.13
CA ALA A 27 -17.59 22.75 -0.02
C ALA A 27 -17.26 24.12 -0.62
N GLU A 28 -18.07 24.62 -1.55
CA GLU A 28 -17.89 25.94 -2.17
C GLU A 28 -18.09 27.10 -1.19
N SER A 29 -18.99 26.98 -0.22
CA SER A 29 -19.21 28.03 0.80
C SER A 29 -18.12 28.05 1.87
N HIS A 30 -17.54 26.89 2.22
CA HIS A 30 -16.47 26.78 3.21
C HIS A 30 -15.09 27.10 2.65
N CYS A 31 -14.82 26.81 1.38
CA CYS A 31 -13.54 27.15 0.76
C CYS A 31 -13.26 28.67 0.73
N ARG A 32 -14.30 29.51 0.76
CA ARG A 32 -14.16 30.97 0.78
C ARG A 32 -13.69 31.55 2.13
N TYR A 33 -13.72 30.76 3.21
CA TYR A 33 -13.39 31.22 4.57
C TYR A 33 -11.95 30.96 5.00
N PHE A 34 -11.16 30.28 4.17
CA PHE A 34 -9.77 29.98 4.47
C PHE A 34 -8.87 31.17 4.13
N SER A 35 -8.76 32.12 5.07
CA SER A 35 -7.69 33.13 5.04
C SER A 35 -6.37 32.52 5.56
N SER A 36 -5.25 33.13 5.14
CA SER A 36 -3.91 32.53 5.21
C SER A 36 -3.33 32.29 6.60
N GLU A 37 -3.92 32.82 7.68
CA GLU A 37 -3.28 32.80 9.00
C GLU A 37 -3.86 31.76 10.00
N ASP A 38 -5.04 31.18 9.74
CA ASP A 38 -5.74 30.26 10.68
C ASP A 38 -6.06 28.86 10.12
N TRP A 39 -5.50 28.52 8.95
CA TRP A 39 -5.78 27.28 8.21
C TRP A 39 -5.70 25.96 9.02
N PRO A 40 -4.69 25.71 9.89
CA PRO A 40 -4.56 24.41 10.56
C PRO A 40 -5.72 24.13 11.51
N PHE A 41 -6.17 25.16 12.24
CA PHE A 41 -7.28 25.03 13.19
C PHE A 41 -8.63 24.97 12.47
N GLN A 42 -8.77 25.67 11.34
CA GLN A 42 -9.97 25.62 10.51
C GLN A 42 -10.11 24.28 9.77
N ALA A 43 -9.02 23.67 9.32
CA ALA A 43 -9.01 22.34 8.72
C ALA A 43 -9.48 21.27 9.70
N ILE A 44 -9.01 21.31 10.95
CA ILE A 44 -9.44 20.39 12.01
C ILE A 44 -10.94 20.56 12.33
N ARG A 45 -11.43 21.81 12.43
CA ARG A 45 -12.86 22.09 12.65
C ARG A 45 -13.73 21.61 11.49
N THR A 46 -13.26 21.78 10.25
CA THR A 46 -13.96 21.35 9.04
C THR A 46 -14.00 19.83 8.91
N ALA A 47 -12.90 19.14 9.22
CA ALA A 47 -12.85 17.68 9.26
C ALA A 47 -13.77 17.12 10.35
N ALA A 48 -13.83 17.75 11.52
CA ALA A 48 -14.73 17.37 12.60
C ALA A 48 -16.21 17.57 12.21
N ALA A 49 -16.55 18.70 11.58
CA ALA A 49 -17.91 18.96 11.07
C ALA A 49 -18.31 17.98 9.96
N PHE A 50 -17.37 17.64 9.07
CA PHE A 50 -17.57 16.64 8.02
C PHE A 50 -17.86 15.25 8.61
N ASN A 51 -17.07 14.84 9.62
CA ASN A 51 -17.25 13.55 10.30
C ASN A 51 -18.59 13.47 11.06
N GLN A 52 -19.09 14.60 11.58
CA GLN A 52 -20.42 14.69 12.20
C GLN A 52 -21.58 14.64 11.19
N MET A 53 -21.35 14.97 9.92
CA MET A 53 -22.36 14.88 8.85
C MET A 53 -22.42 13.50 8.18
N LEU A 54 -21.37 12.67 8.27
CA LEU A 54 -21.35 11.32 7.69
C LEU A 54 -22.53 10.41 8.12
N PRO A 55 -23.00 10.41 9.39
CA PRO A 55 -24.16 9.61 9.79
C PRO A 55 -25.46 10.03 9.09
N ALA A 56 -25.61 11.31 8.71
CA ALA A 56 -26.78 11.82 8.00
C ALA A 56 -26.77 11.47 6.50
N ILE A 57 -25.61 11.15 5.93
CA ILE A 57 -25.44 10.72 4.53
C ILE A 57 -25.72 9.20 4.40
N SER A 58 -25.47 8.44 5.46
CA SER A 58 -25.63 6.97 5.49
C SER A 58 -27.07 6.47 5.31
N THR A 59 -28.10 7.32 5.41
CA THR A 59 -29.51 6.90 5.35
C THR A 59 -30.22 7.20 4.03
N ARG A 60 -29.52 7.73 3.01
CA ARG A 60 -30.10 7.94 1.68
C ARG A 60 -29.54 7.00 0.63
N VAL A 61 -29.47 5.70 0.96
CA VAL A 61 -29.40 4.64 -0.05
C VAL A 61 -30.72 4.68 -0.82
N ARG A 62 -30.69 5.22 -2.04
CA ARG A 62 -31.82 5.06 -2.97
C ARG A 62 -32.03 3.56 -3.15
N LYS A 63 -33.25 3.08 -2.90
CA LYS A 63 -33.68 1.73 -3.27
C LYS A 63 -33.25 1.47 -4.71
N PRO A 64 -32.48 0.41 -5.02
CA PRO A 64 -32.24 0.02 -6.40
C PRO A 64 -33.58 -0.34 -7.02
N CYS A 65 -33.95 0.36 -8.09
CA CYS A 65 -35.10 -0.01 -8.89
C CYS A 65 -34.80 -1.36 -9.56
N GLY A 66 -35.45 -2.43 -9.10
CA GLY A 66 -35.77 -3.61 -9.91
C GLY A 66 -34.63 -4.34 -10.63
N GLY A 67 -33.42 -4.39 -10.07
CA GLY A 67 -32.37 -5.31 -10.53
C GLY A 67 -32.49 -6.65 -9.81
N ALA A 68 -32.34 -7.76 -10.55
CA ALA A 68 -32.22 -9.10 -9.98
C ALA A 68 -31.19 -9.11 -8.83
N PRO A 69 -31.38 -9.93 -7.77
CA PRO A 69 -30.39 -10.02 -6.70
C PRO A 69 -29.03 -10.34 -7.32
N VAL A 70 -28.03 -9.49 -7.06
CA VAL A 70 -26.65 -9.82 -7.35
C VAL A 70 -26.31 -10.95 -6.41
N VAL A 71 -26.47 -12.20 -6.88
CA VAL A 71 -26.10 -13.38 -6.13
C VAL A 71 -24.59 -13.28 -5.97
N ALA A 72 -24.11 -13.03 -4.76
CA ALA A 72 -22.69 -13.12 -4.48
C ALA A 72 -22.28 -14.55 -4.82
N GLU A 73 -21.60 -14.72 -5.94
CA GLU A 73 -21.03 -15.99 -6.35
C GLU A 73 -20.11 -16.45 -5.21
N GLN A 74 -20.50 -17.52 -4.53
CA GLN A 74 -19.71 -18.06 -3.43
C GLN A 74 -18.42 -18.63 -4.01
N VAL A 75 -17.31 -17.92 -3.78
CA VAL A 75 -15.98 -18.42 -4.09
C VAL A 75 -15.76 -19.71 -3.32
N ASN A 76 -15.66 -20.83 -4.03
CA ASN A 76 -15.50 -22.16 -3.44
C ASN A 76 -14.02 -22.36 -3.03
N ILE A 77 -13.62 -21.76 -1.91
CA ILE A 77 -12.29 -21.93 -1.29
C ILE A 77 -12.40 -22.91 -0.12
N SER A 78 -11.39 -23.77 0.09
CA SER A 78 -11.39 -24.66 1.25
C SER A 78 -11.33 -23.85 2.56
N GLN A 79 -11.96 -24.37 3.62
CA GLN A 79 -12.06 -23.64 4.89
C GLN A 79 -10.68 -23.48 5.55
N GLU A 80 -9.78 -24.43 5.33
CA GLU A 80 -8.41 -24.40 5.82
C GLU A 80 -7.60 -23.28 5.18
N ILE A 81 -7.67 -23.14 3.84
CA ILE A 81 -6.99 -22.06 3.11
C ILE A 81 -7.60 -20.71 3.48
N ALA A 82 -8.94 -20.62 3.55
CA ALA A 82 -9.61 -19.38 3.94
C ALA A 82 -9.21 -18.91 5.34
N LYS A 83 -9.09 -19.84 6.29
CA LYS A 83 -8.64 -19.56 7.65
C LYS A 83 -7.20 -19.05 7.66
N GLU A 84 -6.28 -19.74 7.00
CA GLU A 84 -4.87 -19.34 6.94
C GLU A 84 -4.70 -17.94 6.33
N LEU A 85 -5.37 -17.67 5.21
CA LEU A 85 -5.36 -16.35 4.57
C LEU A 85 -5.88 -15.25 5.51
N ALA A 86 -6.98 -15.52 6.22
CA ALA A 86 -7.56 -14.57 7.16
C ALA A 86 -6.67 -14.33 8.40
N GLU A 87 -6.01 -15.37 8.91
CA GLU A 87 -5.07 -15.26 10.03
C GLU A 87 -3.84 -14.45 9.65
N ASN A 88 -3.24 -14.73 8.49
CA ASN A 88 -2.09 -13.98 7.99
C ASN A 88 -2.44 -12.52 7.70
N ALA A 89 -3.60 -12.25 7.08
CA ALA A 89 -4.05 -10.89 6.82
C ALA A 89 -4.24 -10.09 8.13
N LYS A 90 -4.81 -10.71 9.18
CA LYS A 90 -4.93 -10.09 10.50
C LYS A 90 -3.58 -9.86 11.16
N ALA A 91 -2.65 -10.82 11.05
CA ALA A 91 -1.30 -10.68 11.60
C ALA A 91 -0.54 -9.52 10.93
N ILE A 92 -0.64 -9.39 9.61
CA ILE A 92 -0.08 -8.25 8.86
C ILE A 92 -0.74 -6.94 9.30
N ALA A 93 -2.07 -6.90 9.45
CA ALA A 93 -2.81 -5.71 9.88
C ALA A 93 -2.88 -5.51 11.41
N SER A 94 -1.90 -6.03 12.16
CA SER A 94 -1.87 -5.92 13.63
C SER A 94 -1.78 -4.44 14.06
N PRO A 95 -2.56 -4.02 15.09
CA PRO A 95 -2.52 -2.64 15.58
C PRO A 95 -1.11 -2.19 15.97
N GLY A 96 -0.72 -0.99 15.54
CA GLY A 96 0.59 -0.41 15.83
C GLY A 96 1.75 -0.96 14.98
N LYS A 97 1.47 -1.86 14.03
CA LYS A 97 2.46 -2.35 13.06
C LYS A 97 2.13 -1.93 11.63
N GLY A 98 3.14 -1.96 10.76
CA GLY A 98 3.04 -1.66 9.34
C GLY A 98 3.85 -2.59 8.46
N ILE A 99 3.90 -2.28 7.16
CA ILE A 99 4.63 -3.06 6.15
C ILE A 99 5.87 -2.30 5.70
N LEU A 100 7.02 -2.98 5.66
CA LEU A 100 8.22 -2.48 5.00
C LEU A 100 8.20 -2.90 3.52
N ALA A 101 8.05 -1.93 2.61
CA ALA A 101 8.18 -2.18 1.18
C ALA A 101 9.65 -2.12 0.74
N ALA A 102 10.30 -3.28 0.67
CA ALA A 102 11.70 -3.46 0.26
C ALA A 102 11.80 -4.24 -1.06
N ASP A 103 10.78 -4.13 -1.91
CA ASP A 103 10.58 -4.88 -3.15
C ASP A 103 11.09 -4.13 -4.39
N GLU A 104 12.06 -3.23 -4.22
CA GLU A 104 12.61 -2.52 -5.35
C GLU A 104 13.32 -3.47 -6.33
N SER A 105 12.78 -3.51 -7.55
CA SER A 105 13.42 -4.16 -8.70
C SER A 105 14.82 -3.62 -8.94
N THR A 106 15.65 -4.36 -9.67
CA THR A 106 17.05 -4.00 -9.97
C THR A 106 17.21 -2.60 -10.57
N GLY A 107 16.28 -2.18 -11.43
CA GLY A 107 16.27 -0.82 -12.00
C GLY A 107 15.82 0.25 -11.02
N THR A 108 14.91 -0.07 -10.10
CA THR A 108 14.39 0.87 -9.09
C THR A 108 15.42 1.12 -7.99
N ILE A 109 16.05 0.06 -7.46
CA ILE A 109 17.10 0.17 -6.45
C ILE A 109 18.33 0.87 -7.00
N LYS A 110 18.63 0.72 -8.31
CA LYS A 110 19.69 1.48 -8.97
C LYS A 110 19.52 2.98 -8.75
N LYS A 111 18.32 3.52 -8.96
CA LYS A 111 18.04 4.96 -8.78
C LYS A 111 18.29 5.42 -7.35
N ARG A 112 17.99 4.56 -6.36
CA ARG A 112 18.25 4.84 -4.94
C ARG A 112 19.75 4.80 -4.62
N PHE A 113 20.51 3.90 -5.23
CA PHE A 113 21.95 3.80 -5.03
C PHE A 113 22.72 4.91 -5.77
N ASP A 114 22.29 5.26 -6.98
CA ASP A 114 22.86 6.36 -7.75
C ASP A 114 22.77 7.69 -6.97
N SER A 115 21.69 7.92 -6.21
CA SER A 115 21.54 9.16 -5.43
C SER A 115 22.49 9.28 -4.23
N ILE A 116 23.15 8.18 -3.85
CA ILE A 116 24.14 8.15 -2.76
C ILE A 116 25.53 7.70 -3.24
N GLY A 117 25.74 7.60 -4.54
CA GLY A 117 27.04 7.23 -5.13
C GLY A 117 27.46 5.77 -4.86
N VAL A 118 26.50 4.86 -4.67
CA VAL A 118 26.76 3.42 -4.48
C VAL A 118 26.57 2.67 -5.80
N GLU A 119 27.46 1.73 -6.09
CA GLU A 119 27.35 0.88 -7.27
C GLU A 119 26.23 -0.18 -7.11
N ASN A 120 25.43 -0.41 -8.14
CA ASN A 120 24.35 -1.39 -8.13
C ASN A 120 24.83 -2.83 -8.42
N THR A 121 25.58 -3.40 -7.47
CA THR A 121 26.00 -4.81 -7.49
C THR A 121 25.07 -5.67 -6.63
N GLU A 122 25.04 -6.98 -6.91
CA GLU A 122 24.24 -7.93 -6.12
C GLU A 122 24.67 -7.95 -4.64
N ALA A 123 25.97 -7.87 -4.37
CA ALA A 123 26.51 -7.80 -3.01
C ALA A 123 26.06 -6.53 -2.26
N ASN A 124 26.06 -5.36 -2.92
CA ASN A 124 25.59 -4.11 -2.31
C ASN A 124 24.08 -4.15 -2.03
N ARG A 125 23.31 -4.78 -2.94
CA ARG A 125 21.88 -5.04 -2.74
C ARG A 125 21.66 -5.97 -1.54
N ALA A 126 22.41 -7.06 -1.43
CA ALA A 126 22.34 -7.97 -0.28
C ALA A 126 22.65 -7.24 1.03
N ALA A 127 23.77 -6.49 1.08
CA ALA A 127 24.18 -5.74 2.26
C ALA A 127 23.16 -4.68 2.68
N TYR A 128 22.54 -3.99 1.71
CA TYR A 128 21.47 -3.03 2.00
C TYR A 128 20.23 -3.71 2.62
N ARG A 129 19.80 -4.87 2.08
CA ARG A 129 18.63 -5.59 2.62
C ARG A 129 18.94 -6.24 3.96
N ASP A 130 20.14 -6.77 4.14
CA ASP A 130 20.64 -7.25 5.43
C ASP A 130 20.59 -6.14 6.50
N LEU A 131 21.04 -4.92 6.17
CA LEU A 131 20.96 -3.77 7.07
C LEU A 131 19.52 -3.48 7.51
N LEU A 132 18.55 -3.57 6.59
CA LEU A 132 17.13 -3.36 6.93
C LEU A 132 16.59 -4.47 7.83
N PHE A 133 16.85 -5.74 7.50
CA PHE A 133 16.24 -6.88 8.18
C PHE A 133 16.91 -7.26 9.51
N THR A 134 18.15 -6.83 9.72
CA THR A 134 18.89 -7.04 10.98
C THR A 134 18.72 -5.91 11.98
N SER A 135 17.91 -4.89 11.66
CA SER A 135 17.59 -3.79 12.55
C SER A 135 16.85 -4.30 13.80
N LYS A 136 17.57 -4.41 14.92
CA LYS A 136 17.05 -5.03 16.16
C LYS A 136 15.77 -4.36 16.66
N GLY A 137 14.75 -5.17 16.91
CA GLY A 137 13.47 -4.70 17.48
C GLY A 137 12.53 -4.09 16.45
N ILE A 138 12.89 -4.07 15.16
CA ILE A 138 12.04 -3.58 14.07
C ILE A 138 10.72 -4.35 13.99
N GLY A 139 10.70 -5.62 14.39
CA GLY A 139 9.48 -6.45 14.46
C GLY A 139 8.40 -5.94 15.41
N SER A 140 8.73 -5.00 16.30
CA SER A 140 7.73 -4.32 17.15
C SER A 140 6.83 -3.39 16.35
N TYR A 141 7.32 -2.89 15.22
CA TYR A 141 6.64 -1.89 14.38
C TYR A 141 6.33 -2.40 12.98
N ILE A 142 7.00 -3.46 12.54
CA ILE A 142 6.82 -4.06 11.22
C ILE A 142 6.25 -5.46 11.38
N SER A 143 5.11 -5.72 10.75
CA SER A 143 4.44 -7.02 10.74
C SER A 143 4.73 -7.81 9.46
N GLY A 144 5.04 -7.13 8.36
CA GLY A 144 5.40 -7.75 7.10
C GLY A 144 6.43 -6.96 6.31
N ALA A 145 7.19 -7.64 5.47
CA ALA A 145 8.14 -7.02 4.55
C ALA A 145 7.99 -7.57 3.13
N ILE A 146 7.74 -6.70 2.16
CA ILE A 146 7.60 -7.09 0.75
C ILE A 146 8.99 -7.15 0.13
N LEU A 147 9.32 -8.28 -0.48
CA LEU A 147 10.61 -8.56 -1.10
C LEU A 147 10.51 -8.58 -2.61
N PHE A 148 11.65 -8.30 -3.26
CA PHE A 148 11.86 -8.63 -4.66
C PHE A 148 12.34 -10.09 -4.77
N GLU A 149 12.07 -10.75 -5.90
CA GLU A 149 12.40 -12.16 -6.12
C GLU A 149 13.87 -12.48 -5.87
N GLU A 150 14.79 -11.60 -6.28
CA GLU A 150 16.22 -11.74 -5.98
C GLU A 150 16.45 -11.88 -4.46
N THR A 151 15.86 -11.00 -3.66
CA THR A 151 16.04 -10.97 -2.20
C THR A 151 15.40 -12.15 -1.49
N LEU A 152 14.29 -12.68 -1.99
CA LEU A 152 13.61 -13.85 -1.42
C LEU A 152 14.55 -15.07 -1.38
N PHE A 153 15.34 -15.28 -2.44
CA PHE A 153 16.28 -16.39 -2.56
C PHE A 153 17.73 -16.00 -2.18
N GLN A 154 17.95 -14.75 -1.76
CA GLN A 154 19.28 -14.26 -1.40
C GLN A 154 19.68 -14.64 0.04
N LYS A 155 20.98 -14.67 0.27
CA LYS A 155 21.57 -14.72 1.60
C LYS A 155 22.19 -13.37 1.96
N SER A 156 22.14 -13.04 3.24
CA SER A 156 22.89 -11.93 3.80
C SER A 156 24.40 -12.14 3.62
N PRO A 157 25.22 -11.07 3.78
CA PRO A 157 26.67 -11.21 3.90
C PRO A 157 27.12 -12.15 5.02
N SER A 158 26.29 -12.36 6.05
CA SER A 158 26.52 -13.33 7.13
C SER A 158 26.14 -14.78 6.77
N GLY A 159 25.61 -15.02 5.57
CA GLY A 159 25.23 -16.35 5.07
C GLY A 159 23.83 -16.83 5.48
N THR A 160 23.08 -16.03 6.24
CA THR A 160 21.71 -16.34 6.66
C THR A 160 20.73 -15.97 5.53
N SER A 161 19.66 -16.74 5.31
CA SER A 161 18.67 -16.34 4.30
C SER A 161 17.92 -15.08 4.73
N MET A 162 17.58 -14.20 3.79
CA MET A 162 16.84 -12.96 4.09
C MET A 162 15.48 -13.26 4.74
N VAL A 163 14.82 -14.33 4.30
CA VAL A 163 13.57 -14.84 4.89
C VAL A 163 13.74 -15.20 6.36
N GLN A 164 14.86 -15.83 6.74
CA GLN A 164 15.09 -16.20 8.14
C GLN A 164 15.35 -14.98 9.01
N LEU A 165 16.02 -13.94 8.50
CA LEU A 165 16.21 -12.68 9.23
C LEU A 165 14.86 -12.05 9.59
N LEU A 166 13.92 -11.99 8.64
CA LEU A 166 12.57 -11.49 8.88
C LEU A 166 11.82 -12.34 9.93
N LYS A 167 11.85 -13.66 9.77
CA LYS A 167 11.17 -14.59 10.69
C LYS A 167 11.70 -14.49 12.13
N ASN A 168 13.00 -14.26 12.30
CA ASN A 168 13.62 -14.08 13.61
C ASN A 168 13.09 -12.83 14.35
N GLU A 169 12.69 -11.79 13.63
CA GLU A 169 12.07 -10.58 14.18
C GLU A 169 10.53 -10.67 14.20
N GLY A 170 9.93 -11.82 13.82
CA GLY A 170 8.48 -11.99 13.76
C GLY A 170 7.80 -11.21 12.63
N ILE A 171 8.53 -10.97 11.54
CA ILE A 171 8.05 -10.27 10.34
C ILE A 171 7.67 -11.30 9.28
N ILE A 172 6.47 -11.15 8.72
CA ILE A 172 5.93 -12.01 7.66
C ILE A 172 6.57 -11.63 6.32
N PRO A 173 7.28 -12.55 5.64
CA PRO A 173 7.79 -12.31 4.30
C PRO A 173 6.64 -12.16 3.30
N GLY A 174 6.74 -11.17 2.42
CA GLY A 174 5.86 -10.97 1.28
C GLY A 174 6.68 -10.88 0.00
N ILE A 175 6.05 -11.09 -1.16
CA ILE A 175 6.72 -11.12 -2.45
C ILE A 175 5.97 -10.25 -3.47
N LYS A 176 6.72 -9.43 -4.22
CA LYS A 176 6.22 -8.74 -5.41
C LYS A 176 6.11 -9.74 -6.57
N VAL A 177 4.91 -9.89 -7.12
CA VAL A 177 4.62 -10.89 -8.17
C VAL A 177 4.37 -10.30 -9.56
N ASP A 178 4.16 -8.99 -9.66
CA ASP A 178 3.99 -8.31 -10.95
C ASP A 178 5.28 -8.31 -11.77
N LYS A 179 5.13 -8.28 -13.10
CA LYS A 179 6.23 -8.21 -14.08
C LYS A 179 6.32 -6.82 -14.72
N GLY A 180 5.93 -5.77 -13.99
CA GLY A 180 5.98 -4.38 -14.45
C GLY A 180 4.76 -3.94 -15.27
N LEU A 181 4.92 -2.80 -15.93
CA LEU A 181 3.85 -2.07 -16.61
C LEU A 181 4.02 -2.09 -18.13
N ALA A 182 2.90 -2.15 -18.86
CA ALA A 182 2.82 -1.97 -20.30
C ALA A 182 1.79 -0.88 -20.65
N THR A 183 2.06 -0.10 -21.70
CA THR A 183 1.10 0.91 -22.17
C THR A 183 -0.12 0.25 -22.78
N LEU A 184 -1.31 0.69 -22.40
CA LEU A 184 -2.57 0.26 -22.98
C LEU A 184 -2.75 0.88 -24.38
N PRO A 185 -2.83 0.07 -25.46
CA PRO A 185 -3.01 0.58 -26.81
C PRO A 185 -4.30 1.41 -26.93
N GLY A 186 -4.20 2.60 -27.53
CA GLY A 186 -5.36 3.48 -27.75
C GLY A 186 -5.74 4.38 -26.56
N THR A 187 -4.87 4.47 -25.54
CA THR A 187 -5.06 5.36 -24.39
C THR A 187 -3.99 6.47 -24.36
N ASP A 188 -4.20 7.50 -23.55
CA ASP A 188 -3.20 8.54 -23.27
C ASP A 188 -2.20 8.05 -22.22
N ASP A 189 -1.33 7.13 -22.64
CA ASP A 189 -0.27 6.56 -21.82
C ASP A 189 -0.72 5.82 -20.54
N GLU A 190 -2.00 5.41 -20.44
CA GLU A 190 -2.48 4.56 -19.35
C GLU A 190 -1.73 3.21 -19.34
N LYS A 191 -1.53 2.65 -18.14
CA LYS A 191 -0.69 1.46 -17.94
C LYS A 191 -1.50 0.28 -17.44
N ALA A 192 -1.22 -0.91 -17.99
CA ALA A 192 -1.65 -2.19 -17.45
C ALA A 192 -0.48 -2.89 -16.77
N THR A 193 -0.77 -3.63 -15.69
CA THR A 193 0.21 -4.44 -14.98
C THR A 193 0.27 -5.85 -15.57
N LEU A 194 1.48 -6.33 -15.86
CA LEU A 194 1.73 -7.67 -16.38
C LEU A 194 2.08 -8.65 -15.25
N GLY A 195 1.99 -9.96 -15.51
CA GLY A 195 2.51 -10.99 -14.60
C GLY A 195 1.62 -12.22 -14.36
N LEU A 196 0.47 -12.32 -15.03
CA LEU A 196 -0.44 -13.46 -14.85
C LEU A 196 0.12 -14.77 -15.42
N ASP A 197 0.95 -14.71 -16.47
CA ASP A 197 1.57 -15.89 -17.06
C ASP A 197 2.50 -16.60 -16.07
N GLY A 198 2.14 -17.83 -15.72
CA GLY A 198 2.85 -18.67 -14.76
C GLY A 198 2.71 -18.21 -13.30
N LEU A 199 1.73 -17.37 -12.98
CA LEU A 199 1.58 -16.81 -11.62
C LEU A 199 1.28 -17.90 -10.58
N ALA A 200 0.47 -18.90 -10.92
CA ALA A 200 0.07 -19.95 -9.98
C ALA A 200 1.28 -20.79 -9.53
N GLU A 201 2.13 -21.20 -10.46
CA GLU A 201 3.34 -21.97 -10.21
C GLU A 201 4.32 -21.17 -9.37
N ARG A 202 4.54 -19.89 -9.72
CA ARG A 202 5.40 -18.99 -8.94
C ARG A 202 4.88 -18.78 -7.52
N CYS A 203 3.58 -18.61 -7.32
CA CYS A 203 3.01 -18.51 -5.98
C CYS A 203 3.26 -19.76 -5.12
N GLN A 204 3.22 -20.96 -5.72
CA GLN A 204 3.56 -22.20 -5.02
C GLN A 204 5.05 -22.25 -4.64
N GLU A 205 5.94 -21.78 -5.50
CA GLU A 205 7.38 -21.69 -5.22
C GLU A 205 7.67 -20.67 -4.12
N TYR A 206 7.05 -19.49 -4.17
CA TYR A 206 7.24 -18.45 -3.17
C TYR A 206 6.70 -18.87 -1.79
N TYR A 207 5.54 -19.51 -1.74
CA TYR A 207 5.00 -20.03 -0.49
C TYR A 207 5.93 -21.08 0.15
N LYS A 208 6.62 -21.90 -0.67
CA LYS A 208 7.65 -22.85 -0.16
C LYS A 208 8.93 -22.15 0.29
N ALA A 209 9.29 -21.04 -0.35
CA ALA A 209 10.43 -20.21 0.05
C ALA A 209 10.18 -19.50 1.39
N GLY A 210 8.91 -19.30 1.74
CA GLY A 210 8.42 -19.05 3.09
C GLY A 210 7.83 -17.67 3.30
#